data_AF-A0A1G0YHV3-F1
#
_entry.id   AF-A0A1G0YHV3-F1
#
_cell.length_a   1.000
_cell.length_b   1.000
_cell.length_c   1.000
_cell.angle_alpha   90.00
_cell.angle_beta   90.00
_cell.angle_gamma   90.00
#
_symmetry.space_group_name_H-M   'P 1'
#
loop_
_entity.id
_entity.type
_entity.pdbx_description
1 polymer ?
#
loop_
_entity_poly.entity_id
_entity_poly.type
_entity_poly.pdbx_seq_one_letter_code
_entity_poly.pdbx_strand_id
1 'polypeptide(L)'
;MKQYLLIPLISAALAAIAAWGVVSWQAVSEVDPVHDEAWLSRKLELSEQQREQLKVISAAYRANMIECMSLQCAARCQMGGRVFEPGVAEVELEPAMEKSVQALLEAERATLRHFRKIHSILTPEQQAKFEPMIRKCICGTMSEGSACAKPQEVGDKP
;
A
#
# COMPACT_ATOMS: atom_id res chain seq x y z
N MET A 1 -20.97 16.16 -46.82
CA MET A 1 -20.27 16.99 -45.81
C MET A 1 -20.36 16.46 -44.38
N LYS A 2 -21.48 15.85 -43.93
CA LYS A 2 -21.63 15.29 -42.56
C LYS A 2 -20.70 14.11 -42.21
N GLN A 3 -20.30 13.28 -43.18
CA GLN A 3 -19.47 12.08 -42.94
C GLN A 3 -17.98 12.37 -42.68
N TYR A 4 -17.45 13.53 -43.10
CA TYR A 4 -16.03 13.88 -42.90
C TYR A 4 -15.75 14.52 -41.53
N LEU A 5 -16.80 14.90 -40.79
CA LEU A 5 -16.66 15.44 -39.43
C LEU A 5 -16.73 14.35 -38.33
N LEU A 6 -17.20 13.14 -38.66
CA LEU A 6 -17.30 12.03 -37.69
C LEU A 6 -15.95 11.36 -37.41
N ILE A 7 -15.08 11.27 -38.42
CA ILE A 7 -13.76 10.63 -38.32
C ILE A 7 -12.83 11.36 -37.32
N PRO A 8 -12.64 12.70 -37.37
CA PRO A 8 -11.78 13.38 -36.40
C PRO A 8 -12.34 13.34 -34.96
N LEU A 9 -13.67 13.25 -34.82
CA LEU A 9 -14.36 13.20 -33.54
C LEU A 9 -14.17 11.85 -32.83
N ILE A 10 -14.21 10.75 -33.59
CA ILE A 10 -13.91 9.41 -33.08
C ILE A 10 -12.42 9.28 -32.71
N SER A 11 -11.50 9.81 -33.52
CA SER A 11 -10.07 9.78 -33.19
C SER A 11 -9.74 10.58 -31.93
N ALA A 12 -10.40 11.73 -31.73
CA ALA A 12 -10.22 12.53 -30.51
C ALA A 12 -10.77 11.79 -29.26
N ALA A 13 -11.92 11.12 -29.39
CA ALA A 13 -12.48 10.32 -28.30
C ALA A 13 -11.59 9.12 -27.92
N LEU A 14 -11.02 8.42 -28.91
CA LEU A 14 -10.09 7.31 -28.65
C LEU A 14 -8.78 7.79 -28.00
N ALA A 15 -8.25 8.93 -28.42
CA ALA A 15 -7.06 9.53 -27.80
C ALA A 15 -7.32 9.95 -26.35
N ALA A 16 -8.49 10.51 -26.04
CA ALA A 16 -8.87 10.87 -24.68
C ALA A 16 -9.02 9.65 -23.76
N ILE A 17 -9.61 8.56 -24.24
CA ILE A 17 -9.74 7.30 -23.49
C ILE A 17 -8.36 6.69 -23.22
N ALA A 18 -7.47 6.67 -24.22
CA ALA A 18 -6.11 6.17 -24.06
C ALA A 18 -5.30 7.01 -23.06
N ALA A 19 -5.42 8.35 -23.11
CA ALA A 19 -4.75 9.24 -22.17
C ALA A 19 -5.27 9.05 -20.74
N TRP A 20 -6.58 8.90 -20.54
CA TRP A 20 -7.15 8.60 -19.22
C TRP A 20 -6.70 7.23 -18.71
N GLY A 21 -6.62 6.22 -19.57
CA GLY A 21 -6.08 4.90 -19.23
C GLY A 21 -4.63 4.96 -18.75
N VAL A 22 -3.77 5.71 -19.43
CA VAL A 22 -2.35 5.87 -19.06
C VAL A 22 -2.19 6.67 -17.76
N VAL A 23 -2.92 7.78 -17.60
CA VAL A 23 -2.85 8.62 -16.38
C VAL A 23 -3.39 7.87 -15.17
N SER A 24 -4.51 7.15 -15.33
CA SER A 24 -5.07 6.34 -14.24
C SER A 24 -4.18 5.15 -13.89
N TRP A 25 -3.50 4.52 -14.86
CA TRP A 25 -2.52 3.47 -14.57
C TRP A 25 -1.33 4.04 -13.79
N GLN A 26 -0.75 5.16 -14.22
CA GLN A 26 0.39 5.77 -13.55
C GLN A 26 0.06 6.26 -12.14
N ALA A 27 -1.15 6.81 -11.92
CA ALA A 27 -1.60 7.21 -10.60
C ALA A 27 -1.78 6.04 -9.60
N VAL A 28 -1.92 4.81 -10.10
CA VAL A 28 -2.01 3.59 -9.27
C VAL A 28 -0.64 2.91 -9.09
N SER A 29 0.43 3.40 -9.74
CA SER A 29 1.71 2.69 -9.88
C SER A 29 2.76 2.95 -8.81
N GLU A 30 2.43 3.60 -7.69
CA GLU A 30 3.31 3.62 -6.51
C GLU A 30 2.95 2.50 -5.50
N VAL A 31 2.52 1.34 -6.00
CA VAL A 31 2.49 0.14 -5.16
C VAL A 31 3.94 -0.28 -4.93
N ASP A 32 4.38 -0.26 -3.68
CA ASP A 32 5.71 -0.74 -3.32
C ASP A 32 5.90 -2.17 -3.88
N PRO A 33 6.88 -2.39 -4.77
CA PRO A 33 7.04 -3.66 -5.48
C PRO A 33 7.23 -4.85 -4.54
N VAL A 34 7.61 -4.62 -3.27
CA VAL A 34 7.72 -5.66 -2.24
C VAL A 34 6.39 -6.38 -1.98
N HIS A 35 5.24 -5.72 -2.17
CA HIS A 35 3.92 -6.33 -2.00
C HIS A 35 3.41 -7.07 -3.26
N ASP A 36 4.10 -6.94 -4.40
CA ASP A 36 3.76 -7.67 -5.62
C ASP A 36 4.37 -9.08 -5.58
N GLU A 37 3.50 -10.09 -5.48
CA GLU A 37 3.89 -11.51 -5.43
C GLU A 37 4.73 -11.94 -6.63
N ALA A 38 4.38 -11.47 -7.83
CA ALA A 38 5.04 -11.87 -9.07
C ALA A 38 6.42 -11.20 -9.18
N TRP A 39 6.51 -9.93 -8.78
CA TRP A 39 7.79 -9.23 -8.68
C TRP A 39 8.70 -9.91 -7.67
N LEU A 40 8.20 -10.17 -6.46
CA LEU A 40 8.98 -10.76 -5.37
C LEU A 40 9.44 -12.18 -5.73
N SER A 41 8.56 -12.97 -6.34
CA SER A 41 8.87 -14.32 -6.82
C SER A 41 10.02 -14.34 -7.81
N ARG A 42 10.02 -13.42 -8.77
CA ARG A 42 11.12 -13.26 -9.74
C ARG A 42 12.38 -12.74 -9.07
N LYS A 43 12.26 -11.75 -8.19
CA LYS A 43 13.40 -11.06 -7.58
C LYS A 43 14.19 -11.95 -6.61
N LEU A 44 13.50 -12.81 -5.87
CA LEU A 44 14.09 -13.73 -4.91
C LEU A 44 14.28 -15.14 -5.49
N GLU A 45 13.90 -15.37 -6.74
CA GLU A 45 14.01 -16.68 -7.41
C GLU A 45 13.36 -17.79 -6.57
N LEU A 46 12.13 -17.53 -6.10
CA LEU A 46 11.43 -18.43 -5.18
C LEU A 46 11.21 -19.81 -5.82
N SER A 47 11.33 -20.88 -5.03
CA SER A 47 10.92 -22.22 -5.46
C SER A 47 9.41 -22.32 -5.64
N GLU A 48 8.92 -23.37 -6.30
CA GLU A 48 7.46 -23.57 -6.45
C GLU A 48 6.75 -23.68 -5.10
N GLN A 49 7.36 -24.37 -4.14
CA GLN A 49 6.84 -24.49 -2.78
C GLN A 49 6.76 -23.12 -2.08
N GLN A 50 7.82 -22.31 -2.19
CA GLN A 50 7.84 -20.96 -1.62
C GLN A 50 6.81 -20.04 -2.28
N ARG A 51 6.62 -20.15 -3.60
CA ARG A 51 5.59 -19.39 -4.34
C ARG A 51 4.19 -19.72 -3.83
N GLU A 52 3.89 -20.99 -3.60
CA GLU A 52 2.58 -21.38 -3.08
C GLU A 52 2.36 -20.87 -1.65
N GLN A 53 3.38 -20.95 -0.79
CA GLN A 53 3.33 -20.35 0.54
C GLN A 53 3.15 -18.84 0.49
N LEU A 54 3.85 -18.15 -0.42
CA LEU A 54 3.74 -16.71 -0.63
C LEU A 54 2.31 -16.31 -1.02
N LYS A 55 1.64 -17.03 -1.93
CA LYS A 55 0.24 -16.77 -2.30
C LYS A 55 -0.68 -16.79 -1.10
N VAL A 56 -0.54 -17.80 -0.23
CA VAL A 56 -1.36 -17.93 0.99
C VAL A 56 -1.09 -16.77 1.95
N ILE A 57 0.19 -16.45 2.18
CA ILE A 57 0.60 -15.32 3.05
C ILE A 57 0.06 -13.99 2.53
N SER A 58 0.16 -13.76 1.22
CA SER A 58 -0.27 -12.53 0.56
C SER A 58 -1.79 -12.40 0.47
N ALA A 59 -2.52 -13.50 0.25
CA ALA A 59 -3.98 -13.50 0.30
C ALA A 59 -4.50 -13.10 1.69
N ALA A 60 -3.92 -13.66 2.76
CA ALA A 60 -4.26 -13.30 4.13
C ALA A 60 -3.92 -11.83 4.44
N TYR A 61 -2.78 -11.33 3.96
CA TYR A 61 -2.42 -9.92 4.08
C TYR A 61 -3.42 -9.00 3.39
N ARG A 62 -3.76 -9.29 2.12
CA ARG A 62 -4.76 -8.50 1.36
C ARG A 62 -6.12 -8.46 2.06
N ALA A 63 -6.60 -9.58 2.58
CA ALA A 63 -7.86 -9.62 3.31
C ALA A 63 -7.85 -8.68 4.52
N ASN A 64 -6.80 -8.74 5.34
CA ASN A 64 -6.64 -7.83 6.49
C ASN A 64 -6.54 -6.36 6.07
N MET A 65 -5.82 -6.06 4.99
CA MET A 65 -5.70 -4.69 4.49
C MET A 65 -7.04 -4.14 4.02
N ILE A 66 -7.85 -4.94 3.30
CA ILE A 66 -9.20 -4.55 2.88
C ILE A 66 -10.07 -4.23 4.10
N GLU A 67 -10.03 -5.07 5.14
CA GLU A 67 -10.76 -4.83 6.38
C GLU A 67 -10.32 -3.53 7.07
N CYS A 68 -9.03 -3.33 7.26
CA CYS A 68 -8.49 -2.12 7.89
C CYS A 68 -8.86 -0.86 7.10
N MET A 69 -8.72 -0.89 5.77
CA MET A 69 -9.12 0.23 4.90
C MET A 69 -10.62 0.51 4.97
N SER A 70 -11.45 -0.52 5.02
CA SER A 70 -12.91 -0.38 5.18
C SER A 70 -13.26 0.29 6.51
N LEU A 71 -12.65 -0.15 7.61
CA LEU A 71 -12.86 0.44 8.94
C LEU A 71 -12.41 1.89 8.99
N GLN A 72 -11.23 2.19 8.44
CA GLN A 72 -10.72 3.55 8.35
C GLN A 72 -11.65 4.45 7.52
N CYS A 73 -12.12 3.96 6.36
CA CYS A 73 -13.05 4.69 5.50
C CYS A 73 -14.37 4.98 6.22
N ALA A 74 -14.97 3.99 6.87
CA ALA A 74 -16.20 4.15 7.63
C ALA A 74 -16.06 5.18 8.76
N ALA A 75 -14.95 5.14 9.51
CA ALA A 75 -14.66 6.12 10.56
C ALA A 75 -14.50 7.54 9.99
N ARG A 76 -13.82 7.69 8.85
CA ARG A 76 -13.67 8.98 8.17
C ARG A 76 -14.99 9.51 7.61
N CYS A 77 -15.84 8.65 7.06
CA CYS A 77 -17.18 9.04 6.63
C CYS A 77 -18.03 9.52 7.80
N GLN A 78 -17.96 8.85 8.96
CA GLN A 78 -18.65 9.28 10.18
C GLN A 78 -18.19 10.66 10.63
N MET A 79 -16.88 10.93 10.63
CA MET A 79 -16.34 12.27 10.94
C MET A 79 -16.79 13.31 9.93
N GLY A 80 -16.62 13.01 8.63
CA GLY A 80 -16.96 13.94 7.54
C GLY A 80 -18.45 14.32 7.51
N GLY A 81 -19.34 13.42 7.95
CA GLY A 81 -20.77 13.72 8.09
C GLY A 81 -21.10 14.70 9.21
N ARG A 82 -20.27 14.77 10.26
CA ARG A 82 -20.56 15.52 11.50
C ARG A 82 -19.71 16.78 11.70
N VAL A 83 -18.56 16.88 11.05
CA VAL A 83 -17.55 17.92 11.33
C VAL A 83 -18.04 19.36 11.11
N PHE A 84 -19.10 19.57 10.33
CA PHE A 84 -19.72 20.88 10.11
C PHE A 84 -21.15 21.00 10.66
N GLU A 85 -21.62 20.01 11.43
CA GLU A 85 -22.94 20.08 12.06
C GLU A 85 -22.94 21.18 13.15
N PRO A 86 -23.93 22.09 13.16
CA PRO A 86 -24.01 23.12 14.17
C PRO A 86 -24.06 22.56 15.59
N GLY A 87 -23.17 23.03 16.46
CA GLY A 87 -23.13 22.63 17.87
C GLY A 87 -22.31 21.37 18.16
N VAL A 88 -21.75 20.70 17.14
CA VAL A 88 -20.83 19.58 17.35
C VAL A 88 -19.45 20.11 17.77
N ALA A 89 -18.99 19.67 18.94
CA ALA A 89 -17.64 19.95 19.42
C ALA A 89 -16.63 18.89 18.92
N GLU A 90 -15.34 19.24 18.87
CA GLU A 90 -14.26 18.32 18.44
C GLU A 90 -14.22 17.03 19.27
N VAL A 91 -14.48 17.12 20.57
CA VAL A 91 -14.56 15.97 21.49
C VAL A 91 -15.59 14.92 21.04
N GLU A 92 -16.64 15.34 20.33
CA GLU A 92 -17.65 14.41 19.83
C GLU A 92 -17.21 13.64 18.58
N LEU A 93 -16.12 14.06 17.95
CA LEU A 93 -15.48 13.39 16.81
C LEU A 93 -14.38 12.41 17.27
N GLU A 94 -13.85 12.56 18.49
CA GLU A 94 -12.78 11.72 19.04
C GLU A 94 -13.03 10.21 18.86
N PRO A 95 -14.23 9.66 19.14
CA PRO A 95 -14.44 8.21 18.98
C PRO A 95 -14.27 7.74 17.54
N ALA A 96 -14.58 8.58 16.55
CA ALA A 96 -14.39 8.25 15.14
C ALA A 96 -12.92 8.46 14.72
N MET A 97 -12.24 9.46 15.27
CA MET A 97 -10.79 9.65 15.11
C MET A 97 -10.02 8.44 15.64
N GLU A 98 -10.30 8.00 16.87
CA GLU A 98 -9.67 6.83 17.50
C GLU A 98 -9.84 5.56 16.66
N LYS A 99 -11.05 5.29 16.16
CA LYS A 99 -11.31 4.15 15.26
C LYS A 99 -10.46 4.24 13.99
N SER A 100 -10.36 5.42 13.39
CA SER A 100 -9.53 5.63 12.20
C SER A 100 -8.05 5.36 12.49
N VAL A 101 -7.54 5.84 13.63
CA VAL A 101 -6.15 5.63 14.05
C VAL A 101 -5.88 4.16 14.38
N GLN A 102 -6.81 3.49 15.06
CA GLN A 102 -6.69 2.08 15.39
C GLN A 102 -6.64 1.21 14.13
N ALA A 103 -7.48 1.51 13.13
CA ALA A 103 -7.46 0.80 11.85
C ALA A 103 -6.13 0.98 11.09
N LEU A 104 -5.55 2.19 11.12
CA LEU A 104 -4.23 2.46 10.57
C LEU A 104 -3.12 1.68 11.28
N LEU A 105 -3.15 1.68 12.62
CA LEU A 105 -2.17 0.94 13.42
C LEU A 105 -2.24 -0.57 13.14
N GLU A 106 -3.46 -1.11 12.97
CA GLU A 106 -3.62 -2.53 12.66
C GLU A 106 -3.16 -2.87 11.24
N ALA A 107 -3.38 -1.98 10.27
CA ALA A 107 -2.82 -2.10 8.93
C ALA A 107 -1.28 -2.15 8.97
N GLU A 108 -0.64 -1.26 9.72
CA GLU A 108 0.83 -1.24 9.87
C GLU A 108 1.34 -2.54 10.53
N ARG A 109 0.66 -3.00 11.57
CA ARG A 109 0.98 -4.30 12.19
C ARG A 109 0.81 -5.46 11.21
N ALA A 110 -0.22 -5.43 10.37
CA ALA A 110 -0.45 -6.45 9.34
C ALA A 110 0.69 -6.48 8.33
N THR A 111 1.17 -5.31 7.89
CA THR A 111 2.35 -5.15 7.02
C THR A 111 3.61 -5.77 7.65
N LEU A 112 3.92 -5.43 8.90
CA LEU A 112 5.09 -5.99 9.61
C LEU A 112 4.99 -7.51 9.77
N ARG A 113 3.80 -8.03 10.12
CA ARG A 113 3.56 -9.48 10.21
C ARG A 113 3.71 -10.16 8.85
N HIS A 114 3.25 -9.52 7.78
CA HIS A 114 3.37 -10.03 6.42
C HIS A 114 4.84 -10.17 6.00
N PHE A 115 5.66 -9.13 6.21
CA PHE A 115 7.10 -9.19 5.92
C PHE A 115 7.81 -10.29 6.73
N ARG A 116 7.49 -10.43 8.02
CA ARG A 116 8.05 -11.51 8.85
C ARG A 116 7.65 -12.90 8.36
N LYS A 117 6.40 -13.09 7.95
CA LYS A 117 5.93 -14.36 7.38
C LYS A 117 6.64 -14.69 6.07
N ILE A 118 6.82 -13.72 5.18
CA ILE A 118 7.61 -13.90 3.95
C ILE A 118 9.04 -14.29 4.33
N HIS A 119 9.70 -13.53 5.20
CA HIS A 119 11.10 -13.80 5.62
C HIS A 119 11.28 -15.24 6.13
N SER A 120 10.29 -15.77 6.87
CA SER A 120 10.33 -17.13 7.43
C SER A 120 10.31 -18.27 6.40
N ILE A 121 9.84 -18.03 5.18
CA ILE A 121 9.82 -19.05 4.11
C ILE A 121 11.03 -18.97 3.17
N LEU A 122 11.87 -17.94 3.33
CA LEU A 122 13.05 -17.71 2.50
C LEU A 122 14.27 -18.48 2.99
N THR A 123 15.17 -18.83 2.07
CA THR A 123 16.51 -19.30 2.42
C THR A 123 17.37 -18.15 2.96
N PRO A 124 18.48 -18.42 3.67
CA PRO A 124 19.38 -17.37 4.15
C PRO A 124 19.87 -16.41 3.05
N GLU A 125 20.17 -16.94 1.86
CA GLU A 125 20.61 -16.15 0.71
C GLU A 125 19.49 -15.22 0.19
N GLN A 126 18.25 -15.70 0.18
CA GLN A 126 17.08 -14.91 -0.18
C GLN A 126 16.75 -13.87 0.88
N GLN A 127 16.88 -14.20 2.17
CA GLN A 127 16.70 -13.25 3.27
C GLN A 127 17.66 -12.06 3.14
N ALA A 128 18.94 -12.33 2.84
CA ALA A 128 19.94 -11.29 2.62
C ALA A 128 19.58 -10.35 1.44
N LYS A 129 18.89 -10.86 0.41
CA LYS A 129 18.35 -10.04 -0.69
C LYS A 129 17.09 -9.27 -0.27
N PHE A 130 16.22 -9.88 0.53
CA PHE A 130 14.92 -9.35 0.91
C PHE A 130 14.99 -8.19 1.92
N GLU A 131 15.82 -8.32 2.96
CA GLU A 131 15.87 -7.33 4.05
C GLU A 131 16.22 -5.90 3.61
N PRO A 132 17.18 -5.65 2.69
CA PRO A 132 17.41 -4.31 2.17
C PRO A 132 16.20 -3.71 1.43
N MET A 133 15.36 -4.55 0.81
CA MET A 133 14.13 -4.10 0.14
C MET A 133 13.12 -3.63 1.19
N ILE A 134 12.93 -4.40 2.26
CA ILE A 134 12.05 -4.04 3.38
C ILE A 134 12.52 -2.77 4.06
N ARG A 135 13.82 -2.62 4.31
CA ARG A 135 14.37 -1.38 4.88
C ARG A 135 14.03 -0.17 4.03
N LYS A 136 14.14 -0.27 2.70
CA LYS A 136 13.76 0.82 1.78
C LYS A 136 12.27 1.10 1.79
N CYS A 137 11.44 0.06 1.81
CA CYS A 137 9.98 0.16 1.90
C CYS A 137 9.56 0.93 3.15
N ILE A 138 10.06 0.53 4.32
CA ILE A 138 9.73 1.16 5.60
C ILE A 138 10.26 2.60 5.69
N CYS A 139 11.46 2.86 5.17
CA CYS A 139 12.07 4.20 5.20
C CYS A 139 11.52 5.16 4.14
N GLY A 140 10.97 4.66 3.03
CA GLY A 140 10.56 5.44 1.87
C GLY A 140 9.22 6.17 1.99
N THR A 141 8.43 5.88 3.03
CA THR A 141 7.09 6.45 3.24
C THR A 141 7.10 7.87 3.82
N MET A 142 8.26 8.43 4.16
CA MET A 142 8.39 9.81 4.65
C MET A 142 8.74 10.74 3.48
N SER A 143 7.74 11.39 2.89
CA SER A 143 7.95 12.36 1.80
C SER A 143 8.61 13.65 2.30
N GLU A 144 9.64 14.08 1.55
CA GLU A 144 10.25 15.42 1.52
C GLU A 144 10.76 16.00 2.86
N GLY A 145 12.00 15.65 3.23
CA GLY A 145 12.83 16.52 4.07
C GLY A 145 13.69 15.85 5.15
N SER A 146 13.38 14.62 5.55
CA SER A 146 14.18 13.91 6.56
C SER A 146 14.86 12.70 5.95
N ALA A 147 16.16 12.80 5.68
CA ALA A 147 16.98 11.59 5.55
C ALA A 147 16.72 10.72 6.79
N CYS A 148 16.38 9.44 6.60
CA CYS A 148 16.35 8.51 7.73
C CYS A 148 17.67 8.65 8.48
N ALA A 149 17.59 8.96 9.77
CA ALA A 149 18.75 8.88 10.64
C ALA A 149 19.38 7.50 10.42
N LYS A 150 20.69 7.45 10.18
CA LYS A 150 21.41 6.19 10.03
C LYS A 150 21.00 5.27 11.19
N PRO A 151 20.79 3.96 10.95
CA PRO A 151 20.51 3.03 12.03
C PRO A 151 21.51 3.27 13.14
N GLN A 152 21.06 3.65 14.33
CA GLN A 152 21.95 3.69 15.48
C GLN A 152 22.44 2.27 15.66
N GLU A 153 23.75 2.05 15.56
CA GLU A 153 24.35 0.78 15.95
C GLU A 153 23.93 0.56 17.40
N VAL A 154 23.05 -0.42 17.61
CA VAL A 154 22.68 -0.88 18.93
C VAL A 154 23.96 -1.49 19.48
N GLY A 155 24.73 -0.69 20.21
CA GLY A 155 25.99 -1.10 20.78
C GLY A 155 25.75 -2.34 21.62
N ASP A 156 26.47 -3.42 21.29
CA ASP A 156 26.63 -4.58 22.15
C ASP A 156 27.04 -4.06 23.53
N LYS A 157 26.12 -4.14 24.49
CA LYS A 157 26.45 -3.96 25.89
C LYS A 157 26.95 -5.32 26.39
N PRO A 158 28.11 -5.37 27.07
CA PRO A 158 28.68 -6.62 27.58
C PRO A 158 27.79 -7.29 28.61
#